data_AF-A0A5B2U909-F1
#
_entry.id   AF-A0A5B2U909-F1
#
_cell.length_a   1.000
_cell.length_b   1.000
_cell.length_c   1.000
_cell.angle_alpha   90.00
_cell.angle_beta   90.00
_cell.angle_gamma   90.00
#
_symmetry.space_group_name_H-M   'P 1'
#
loop_
_entity.id
_entity.type
_entity.pdbx_description
1 polymer ?
#
loop_
_entity_poly.entity_id
_entity_poly.type
_entity_poly.pdbx_seq_one_letter_code
_entity_poly.pdbx_strand_id
1 'polypeptide(L)' 'MDKVSRNRGRQLTLVRQIRVLSKTELSKKVSGLKSSDLTQFENGFKYIPEEKQKEIMKVLDWPFEFLDKRHSVEFLI' A
#
# COMPACT_ATOMS: atom_id res chain seq x y z
N MET A 1 -11.01 3.74 10.82
CA MET A 1 -10.37 4.08 9.54
C MET A 1 -11.40 4.36 8.48
N ASP A 2 -11.24 5.46 7.74
CA ASP A 2 -12.19 5.90 6.72
C ASP A 2 -12.10 5.04 5.43
N LYS A 3 -13.00 5.31 4.48
CA LYS A 3 -13.11 4.55 3.23
C LYS A 3 -11.91 4.77 2.31
N VAL A 4 -11.34 5.98 2.26
CA VAL A 4 -10.18 6.32 1.43
C VAL A 4 -8.97 5.53 1.92
N SER A 5 -8.68 5.59 3.22
CA SER A 5 -7.58 4.83 3.81
C SER A 5 -7.68 3.32 3.57
N ARG A 6 -8.89 2.75 3.62
CA ARG A 6 -9.13 1.33 3.27
C ARG A 6 -8.85 1.02 1.80
N ASN A 7 -9.22 1.92 0.88
CA ASN A 7 -8.94 1.77 -0.54
C ASN A 7 -7.43 1.84 -0.81
N ARG A 8 -6.74 2.82 -0.20
CA ARG A 8 -5.28 2.94 -0.29
C ARG A 8 -4.58 1.67 0.18
N GLY A 9 -5.04 1.06 1.28
CA GLY A 9 -4.54 -0.24 1.75
C GLY A 9 -4.65 -1.35 0.70
N ARG A 10 -5.80 -1.47 0.03
CA ARG A 10 -6.03 -2.47 -1.03
C ARG A 10 -5.19 -2.21 -2.28
N GLN A 11 -5.08 -0.95 -2.72
CA GLN A 11 -4.25 -0.56 -3.85
C GLN A 11 -2.77 -0.82 -3.58
N LEU A 12 -2.30 -0.55 -2.35
CA LEU A 12 -0.94 -0.86 -1.93
C LEU A 12 -0.68 -2.37 -1.96
N THR A 13 -1.62 -3.19 -1.48
CA THR A 13 -1.54 -4.65 -1.59
C THR A 13 -1.35 -5.09 -3.04
N LEU A 14 -2.13 -4.53 -3.97
CA LEU A 14 -2.05 -4.85 -5.39
C LEU A 14 -0.66 -4.51 -5.95
N VAL A 15 -0.19 -3.28 -5.73
CA VAL A 15 1.14 -2.84 -6.23
C VAL A 15 2.26 -3.71 -5.64
N ARG A 16 2.19 -4.02 -4.34
CA ARG A 16 3.15 -4.91 -3.68
C ARG A 16 3.17 -6.30 -4.31
N GLN A 17 2.02 -6.86 -4.64
CA GLN A 17 1.91 -8.17 -5.30
C GLN A 17 2.46 -8.13 -6.73
N ILE A 18 2.19 -7.07 -7.50
CA ILE A 18 2.76 -6.85 -8.84
C ILE A 18 4.29 -6.80 -8.79
N ARG A 19 4.85 -6.16 -7.75
CA ARG A 19 6.30 -6.10 -7.52
C ARG A 19 6.88 -7.37 -6.87
N VAL A 20 6.04 -8.38 -6.61
CA VAL A 20 6.43 -9.68 -6.04
C VAL A 20 7.21 -9.53 -4.72
N LEU A 21 6.82 -8.55 -3.89
CA LEU A 21 7.42 -8.35 -2.56
C LEU A 21 6.53 -8.92 -1.47
N SER A 22 7.11 -9.71 -0.56
CA SER A 22 6.43 -10.04 0.69
C SER A 22 6.33 -8.82 1.60
N LYS A 23 5.39 -8.85 2.54
CA LYS A 23 5.23 -7.81 3.56
C LYS A 23 6.52 -7.63 4.37
N THR A 24 7.16 -8.73 4.72
CA THR A 24 8.41 -8.73 5.48
C THR A 24 9.55 -8.07 4.69
N GLU A 25 9.69 -8.37 3.40
CA GLU A 25 10.71 -7.74 2.56
C GLU A 25 10.46 -6.24 2.38
N LEU A 26 9.20 -5.85 2.14
CA LEU A 26 8.85 -4.44 2.01
C LEU A 26 9.12 -3.66 3.30
N SER A 27 8.74 -4.22 4.45
CA SER A 27 9.02 -3.62 5.76
C SER A 27 10.51 -3.48 6.06
N LYS A 28 11.37 -4.39 5.58
CA LYS A 28 12.83 -4.24 5.71
C LYS A 28 13.40 -3.10 4.86
N LYS A 29 12.74 -2.77 3.74
CA LYS A 29 13.17 -1.70 2.81
C LYS A 29 12.67 -0.32 3.21
N VAL A 30 11.66 -0.22 4.06
CA VAL A 30 11.08 1.05 4.53
C VAL A 30 11.40 1.26 6.01
N SER A 31 12.22 2.27 6.30
CA SER A 31 12.66 2.54 7.67
C SER A 31 11.47 2.81 8.61
N GLY A 32 11.48 2.14 9.77
CA GLY A 32 10.44 2.26 10.79
C GLY A 32 9.10 1.60 10.43
N LEU A 33 8.99 0.89 9.31
CA LEU A 33 7.78 0.13 8.96
C LEU A 33 7.85 -1.28 9.53
N LYS A 34 6.89 -1.64 10.39
CA LYS A 34 6.73 -3.02 10.87
C LYS A 34 5.86 -3.83 9.91
N SER A 35 6.19 -5.10 9.69
CA SER A 35 5.38 -6.03 8.87
C SER A 35 3.96 -6.20 9.41
N SER A 36 3.79 -6.12 10.73
CA SER A 36 2.47 -6.09 11.39
C SER A 36 1.65 -4.85 11.02
N ASP A 37 2.28 -3.68 10.98
CA ASP A 37 1.62 -2.42 10.68
C ASP A 37 1.19 -2.37 9.21
N LEU A 38 2.05 -2.86 8.31
CA LEU A 38 1.72 -3.03 6.90
C LEU A 38 0.56 -4.03 6.72
N THR A 39 0.56 -5.15 7.44
CA THR A 39 -0.55 -6.13 7.41
C THR A 39 -1.87 -5.50 7.86
N GLN A 40 -1.86 -4.76 8.96
CA GLN A 40 -3.05 -4.10 9.46
C GLN A 40 -3.54 -2.99 8.51
N PHE A 41 -2.63 -2.27 7.86
CA PHE A 41 -2.99 -1.28 6.84
C PHE A 41 -3.64 -1.90 5.61
N GLU A 42 -3.00 -2.92 5.02
CA GLU A 42 -3.53 -3.65 3.86
C GLU A 42 -4.91 -4.26 4.13
N ASN A 43 -5.15 -4.72 5.36
CA ASN A 43 -6.41 -5.34 5.76
C ASN A 43 -7.48 -4.33 6.23
N GLY A 44 -7.17 -3.04 6.32
CA GLY A 44 -8.16 -2.05 6.70
C GLY A 44 -8.28 -1.76 8.20
N PHE A 45 -7.35 -2.26 9.03
CA PHE A 45 -7.42 -2.20 10.50
C PHE A 45 -6.58 -1.08 11.13
N LYS A 46 -5.54 -0.58 10.45
CA LYS A 46 -4.65 0.47 10.97
C LYS A 46 -4.37 1.51 9.88
N TYR A 47 -4.24 2.77 10.29
CA TYR A 47 -3.80 3.84 9.40
C TYR A 47 -2.26 3.95 9.40
N ILE A 48 -1.68 4.15 8.22
CA ILE A 48 -0.27 4.52 8.05
C ILE A 48 -0.24 5.99 7.59
N PRO A 49 0.59 6.87 8.19
CA PRO A 49 0.71 8.25 7.74
C PRO A 49 1.08 8.38 6.27
N GLU A 50 0.57 9.40 5.59
CA GLU A 50 0.80 9.62 4.16
C GLU A 50 2.28 9.63 3.77
N GLU A 51 3.14 10.31 4.55
CA GLU A 51 4.59 10.33 4.30
C GLU A 51 5.19 8.93 4.28
N LYS A 52 4.72 8.06 5.17
CA LYS A 52 5.14 6.65 5.18
C LYS A 52 4.56 5.87 4.00
N GLN A 53 3.35 6.19 3.56
CA GLN A 53 2.80 5.63 2.33
C GLN A 53 3.62 6.06 1.11
N LYS A 54 4.07 7.32 1.02
CA LYS A 54 4.97 7.82 -0.05
C LYS A 54 6.30 7.07 -0.06
N GLU A 55 6.90 6.85 1.11
CA GLU A 55 8.12 6.03 1.22
C GLU A 55 7.91 4.60 0.71
N ILE A 56 6.78 3.97 1.07
CA ILE A 56 6.43 2.63 0.58
C ILE A 56 6.30 2.64 -0.95
N MET A 57 5.57 3.60 -1.51
CA MET A 57 5.35 3.71 -2.95
C MET A 57 6.65 3.97 -3.71
N LYS A 58 7.59 4.73 -3.12
CA LYS A 58 8.94 4.91 -3.66
C LYS A 58 9.72 3.60 -3.71
N VAL A 59 9.67 2.78 -2.65
CA VAL A 59 10.31 1.45 -2.64
C VAL A 59 9.68 0.50 -3.66
N LEU A 60 8.37 0.62 -3.87
CA LEU A 60 7.63 -0.14 -4.87
C LEU A 60 7.81 0.40 -6.30
N ASP A 61 8.57 1.49 -6.47
CA ASP A 61 8.79 2.16 -7.75
C ASP A 61 7.44 2.44 -8.46
N TRP A 62 6.49 3.03 -7.73
CA TRP A 62 5.13 3.26 -8.23
C TRP A 62 4.64 4.65 -7.84
N PRO A 63 3.92 5.38 -8.71
CA PRO A 63 3.45 6.73 -8.40
C PRO A 63 2.49 6.72 -7.21
N PHE A 64 2.69 7.64 -6.27
CA PHE A 64 1.87 7.75 -5.07
C PHE A 64 0.41 8.08 -5.40
N GLU A 65 0.18 8.87 -6.44
CA GLU A 65 -1.13 9.29 -6.96
C GLU A 65 -2.00 8.10 -7.37
N PHE A 66 -1.41 6.92 -7.59
CA PHE A 66 -2.15 5.68 -7.82
C PHE A 66 -3.10 5.34 -6.66
N LEU A 67 -2.72 5.70 -5.42
CA LEU A 67 -3.52 5.47 -4.21
C LEU A 67 -4.74 6.41 -4.13
N ASP A 68 -4.75 7.52 -4.87
CA ASP A 68 -5.85 8.50 -4.86
C ASP A 68 -6.79 8.34 -6.06
N LYS A 69 -6.37 7.58 -7.07
CA LYS A 69 -7.19 7.32 -8.25
C LYS A 69 -8.30 6.33 -7.91
N ARG A 70 -9.52 6.72 -8.26
CA ARG A 70 -10.66 5.81 -8.33
C ARG A 70 -10.51 4.99 -9.62
N HIS A 71 -9.91 3.81 -9.52
CA HIS A 71 -9.84 2.90 -10.64
C HIS A 71 -11.24 2.32 -10.85
N SER A 72 -11.91 2.70 -11.94
CA SER A 72 -13.03 1.93 -12.45
C SER A 72 -12.50 0.55 -12.81
N VAL A 73 -13.17 -0.49 -12.32
CA VAL A 73 -12.85 -1.88 -12.68
C VAL A 73 -13.32 -2.07 -14.12
N GLU A 74 -12.48 -1.67 -15.08
CA GLU A 74 -12.72 -1.89 -16.51
C GLU A 74 -11.58 -2.69 -17.16
N PHE A 75 -10.72 -3.31 -16.35
CA PHE A 75 -9.71 -4.23 -16.84
C PHE A 75 -9.94 -5.63 -16.27
N LEU A 76 -10.15 -6.56 -17.22
CA LEU A 76 -10.16 -8.02 -17.13
C LEU A 76 -11.52 -8.69 -16.83
N ILE A 77 -12.36 -8.78 -17.87
CA ILE A 77 -12.95 -10.05 -18.32
C ILE A 77 -12.76 -10.14 -19.83
#